data_AF-A0A7R8CEL3-F1
#
_entry.id   AF-A0A7R8CEL3-F1
#
_cell.length_a   1.000
_cell.length_b   1.000
_cell.length_c   1.000
_cell.angle_alpha   90.00
_cell.angle_beta   90.00
_cell.angle_gamma   90.00
#
_symmetry.space_group_name_H-M   'P 1'
#
loop_
_entity.id
_entity.type
_entity.pdbx_description
1 polymer ?
#
loop_
_entity_poly.entity_id
_entity_poly.type
_entity_poly.pdbx_seq_one_letter_code
_entity_poly.pdbx_strand_id
1 'polypeptide(L)'
;MLFSDKQALLKQILAVSSLNFGQFNIGLTLGYSAVSIPQLRTELHTTESEIAIIASCICIGQIIGSIFSAFISHRFGLYWIIIGRIGTGIGCGIEGSIHSLYVCEIVSTKRRGPFASSGNLIIALGVVGIYLIGSIWTWRTSALVCGISSLLSLLAQCFLPESPYWLKQNQKMDKAENMLHQLGITLEEFESRNTPKQESWCGFICILSYAVTIMNESGVQLNEYHAALTVGVVHLLASGLGIYGLHQFKRRTLLLTSTALCALLSLCLFLEKHLNTKNSWIPYILILAFILVYANGLGSIPWVLLGELFPVDVSAFGVGLTTCVAYGFMFLAIQSFPWMNRLFGLSIIFLIYGIFGSFGGSILYFLVPETKGLHLDEIEEMLNSKKDKIKNDSEVVDTISTGKVNIAFENA
;
A
#
# COMPACT_ATOMS: atom_id res chain seq x y z
N MET A 1 -35.63 11.15 10.22
CA MET A 1 -34.29 10.76 10.71
C MET A 1 -33.75 9.45 10.10
N LEU A 2 -34.57 8.42 9.82
CA LEU A 2 -34.09 7.15 9.23
C LEU A 2 -33.80 7.17 7.71
N PHE A 3 -34.22 8.21 6.99
CA PHE A 3 -33.98 8.39 5.54
C PHE A 3 -32.57 8.90 5.20
N SER A 4 -31.78 9.32 6.20
CA SER A 4 -30.48 9.99 5.99
C SER A 4 -29.30 9.00 5.85
N ASP A 5 -29.24 7.97 6.69
CA ASP A 5 -28.01 7.16 6.82
C ASP A 5 -27.78 6.20 5.63
N LYS A 6 -28.85 5.65 5.05
CA LYS A 6 -28.76 4.80 3.84
C LYS A 6 -28.36 5.59 2.59
N GLN A 7 -28.86 6.81 2.44
CA GLN A 7 -28.50 7.68 1.30
C GLN A 7 -27.07 8.20 1.42
N ALA A 8 -26.66 8.58 2.64
CA ALA A 8 -25.28 8.94 2.94
C ALA A 8 -24.32 7.78 2.63
N LEU A 9 -24.65 6.56 3.09
CA LEU A 9 -23.88 5.37 2.79
C LEU A 9 -23.79 5.08 1.28
N LEU A 10 -24.89 5.23 0.53
CA LEU A 10 -24.88 5.04 -0.92
C LEU A 10 -23.93 6.02 -1.62
N LYS A 11 -23.92 7.29 -1.21
CA LYS A 11 -23.00 8.29 -1.76
C LYS A 11 -21.53 7.98 -1.43
N GLN A 12 -21.25 7.53 -0.20
CA GLN A 12 -19.90 7.06 0.17
C GLN A 12 -19.48 5.87 -0.70
N ILE A 13 -20.36 4.88 -0.89
CA ILE A 13 -20.08 3.71 -1.74
C ILE A 13 -19.82 4.13 -3.19
N LEU A 14 -20.64 5.02 -3.76
CA LEU A 14 -20.46 5.50 -5.14
C LEU A 14 -19.12 6.22 -5.31
N ALA A 15 -18.78 7.12 -4.39
CA ALA A 15 -17.51 7.85 -4.45
C ALA A 15 -16.30 6.90 -4.31
N VAL A 16 -16.31 5.96 -3.36
CA VAL A 16 -15.22 4.98 -3.23
C VAL A 16 -15.16 4.03 -4.43
N SER A 17 -16.31 3.67 -5.02
CA SER A 17 -16.35 2.84 -6.23
C SER A 17 -15.71 3.56 -7.42
N SER A 18 -15.95 4.86 -7.60
CA SER A 18 -15.29 5.67 -8.62
C SER A 18 -13.77 5.74 -8.42
N LEU A 19 -13.30 5.85 -7.18
CA LEU A 19 -11.87 5.79 -6.86
C LEU A 19 -11.25 4.40 -7.11
N ASN A 20 -12.00 3.33 -6.86
CA ASN A 20 -11.56 1.97 -7.07
C ASN A 20 -11.27 1.66 -8.54
N PHE A 21 -11.89 2.37 -9.50
CA PHE A 21 -11.61 2.17 -10.92
C PHE A 21 -10.16 2.40 -11.31
N GLY A 22 -9.42 3.27 -10.64
CA GLY A 22 -8.00 3.38 -10.96
C GLY A 22 -7.08 2.69 -9.95
N GLN A 23 -7.57 2.23 -8.80
CA GLN A 23 -6.92 1.11 -8.08
C GLN A 23 -6.88 -0.15 -8.97
N PHE A 24 -7.93 -0.40 -9.75
CA PHE A 24 -7.95 -1.46 -10.75
C PHE A 24 -6.87 -1.25 -11.83
N ASN A 25 -6.73 -0.01 -12.29
CA ASN A 25 -5.69 0.38 -13.25
C ASN A 25 -4.27 0.18 -12.70
N ILE A 26 -4.03 0.51 -11.43
CA ILE A 26 -2.76 0.22 -10.74
C ILE A 26 -2.50 -1.29 -10.78
N GLY A 27 -3.50 -2.11 -10.45
CA GLY A 27 -3.40 -3.58 -10.51
C GLY A 27 -3.02 -4.12 -11.88
N LEU A 28 -3.69 -3.67 -12.94
CA LEU A 28 -3.37 -4.05 -14.33
C LEU A 28 -1.92 -3.67 -14.69
N THR A 29 -1.51 -2.44 -14.33
CA THR A 29 -0.20 -1.92 -14.70
C THR A 29 0.93 -2.61 -13.92
N LEU A 30 0.73 -2.95 -12.65
CA LEU A 30 1.69 -3.69 -11.82
C LEU A 30 1.87 -5.14 -12.31
N GLY A 31 0.78 -5.83 -12.70
CA GLY A 31 0.85 -7.20 -13.21
C GLY A 31 1.37 -7.29 -14.65
N TYR A 32 1.31 -6.21 -15.43
CA TYR A 32 1.73 -6.21 -16.83
C TYR A 32 3.18 -6.67 -17.07
N SER A 33 4.10 -6.35 -16.15
CA SER A 33 5.50 -6.77 -16.26
C SER A 33 5.64 -8.30 -16.27
N ALA A 34 4.91 -9.02 -15.40
CA ALA A 34 5.00 -10.48 -15.34
C ALA A 34 4.50 -11.16 -16.63
N VAL A 35 3.57 -10.53 -17.35
CA VAL A 35 3.04 -11.02 -18.64
C VAL A 35 3.98 -10.69 -19.80
N SER A 36 4.55 -9.48 -19.81
CA SER A 36 5.34 -8.99 -20.93
C SER A 36 6.77 -9.54 -20.95
N ILE A 37 7.38 -9.78 -19.77
CA ILE A 37 8.77 -10.24 -19.67
C ILE A 37 9.03 -11.55 -20.43
N PRO A 38 8.22 -12.62 -20.28
CA PRO A 38 8.50 -13.87 -20.99
C PRO A 38 8.34 -13.72 -22.51
N GLN A 39 7.33 -12.99 -22.96
CA GLN A 39 7.09 -12.73 -24.39
C GLN A 39 8.20 -11.88 -25.02
N LEU A 40 8.67 -10.86 -24.31
CA LEU A 40 9.79 -10.01 -24.75
C LEU A 40 11.10 -10.80 -24.85
N ARG A 41 11.34 -11.73 -23.92
CA ARG A 41 12.52 -12.61 -23.96
C ARG A 41 12.52 -13.50 -25.20
N THR A 42 11.35 -13.99 -25.61
CA THR A 42 11.22 -14.80 -26.84
C THR A 42 11.33 -13.99 -28.13
N GLU A 43 10.83 -12.75 -28.17
CA GLU A 43 10.81 -11.92 -29.38
C GLU A 43 12.10 -11.13 -29.61
N LEU A 44 12.71 -10.58 -28.55
CA LEU A 44 13.85 -9.66 -28.66
C LEU A 44 15.18 -10.23 -28.11
N HIS A 45 15.20 -11.45 -27.56
CA HIS A 45 16.39 -12.05 -26.94
C HIS A 45 17.11 -11.11 -25.95
N THR A 46 16.34 -10.35 -25.16
CA THR A 46 16.84 -9.35 -24.22
C THR A 46 17.65 -9.97 -23.08
N THR A 47 18.65 -9.22 -22.60
CA THR A 47 19.45 -9.55 -21.41
C THR A 47 18.67 -9.34 -20.11
N GLU A 48 19.05 -10.03 -19.03
CA GLU A 48 18.42 -9.90 -17.70
C GLU A 48 18.46 -8.45 -17.17
N SER A 49 19.50 -7.68 -17.50
CA SER A 49 19.60 -6.26 -17.16
C SER A 49 18.57 -5.39 -17.87
N GLU A 50 18.27 -5.68 -19.14
CA GLU A 50 17.25 -4.94 -19.91
C GLU A 50 15.84 -5.23 -19.36
N ILE A 51 15.59 -6.49 -18.96
CA ILE A 51 14.34 -6.90 -18.31
C ILE A 51 14.13 -6.15 -16.99
N ALA A 52 15.17 -6.04 -16.16
CA ALA A 52 15.12 -5.32 -14.90
C ALA A 52 14.78 -3.83 -15.11
N ILE A 53 15.38 -3.21 -16.11
CA ILE A 53 15.09 -1.83 -16.51
C ILE A 53 13.61 -1.71 -16.90
N ILE A 54 13.10 -2.58 -17.78
CA ILE A 54 11.70 -2.57 -18.22
C ILE A 54 10.74 -2.74 -17.03
N ALA A 55 11.01 -3.68 -16.13
CA ALA A 55 10.21 -3.90 -14.93
C ALA A 55 10.23 -2.69 -13.97
N SER A 56 11.36 -1.99 -13.89
CA SER A 56 11.56 -0.85 -12.99
C SER A 56 11.07 0.50 -13.52
N CYS A 57 10.86 0.65 -14.83
CA CYS A 57 10.39 1.89 -15.45
C CYS A 57 9.08 2.41 -14.86
N ILE A 58 8.18 1.49 -14.46
CA ILE A 58 6.93 1.84 -13.79
C ILE A 58 7.18 2.54 -12.44
N CYS A 59 8.17 2.08 -11.67
CA CYS A 59 8.52 2.65 -10.37
C CYS A 59 9.08 4.06 -10.52
N ILE A 60 9.89 4.31 -11.55
CA ILE A 60 10.39 5.66 -11.85
C ILE A 60 9.21 6.61 -12.08
N GLY A 61 8.24 6.18 -12.88
CA GLY A 61 6.99 6.91 -13.06
C GLY A 61 6.24 7.14 -11.74
N GLN A 62 6.11 6.10 -10.91
CA GLN A 62 5.40 6.20 -9.62
C GLN A 62 6.09 7.15 -8.63
N ILE A 63 7.43 7.18 -8.59
CA ILE A 63 8.21 8.13 -7.80
C ILE A 63 7.89 9.56 -8.24
N ILE A 64 8.00 9.83 -9.55
CA ILE A 64 7.67 11.15 -10.11
C ILE A 64 6.22 11.52 -9.78
N GLY A 65 5.27 10.61 -10.01
CA GLY A 65 3.85 10.80 -9.72
C GLY A 65 3.59 11.12 -8.24
N SER A 66 4.22 10.40 -7.32
CA SER A 66 4.05 10.63 -5.88
C SER A 66 4.53 12.03 -5.45
N ILE A 67 5.66 12.51 -5.96
CA ILE A 67 6.17 13.86 -5.69
C ILE A 67 5.23 14.92 -6.27
N PHE A 68 4.78 14.74 -7.52
CA PHE A 68 3.87 15.68 -8.17
C PHE A 68 2.50 15.71 -7.48
N SER A 69 2.02 14.59 -6.93
CA SER A 69 0.73 14.51 -6.23
C SER A 69 0.66 15.47 -5.02
N ALA A 70 1.73 15.54 -4.23
CA ALA A 70 1.86 16.47 -3.11
C ALA A 70 1.73 17.94 -3.55
N PHE A 71 2.41 18.31 -4.64
CA PHE A 71 2.39 19.68 -5.17
C PHE A 71 1.04 20.05 -5.79
N ILE A 72 0.45 19.13 -6.57
CA ILE A 72 -0.82 19.32 -7.27
C ILE A 72 -1.98 19.42 -6.27
N SER A 73 -2.02 18.53 -5.28
CA SER A 73 -3.07 18.52 -4.25
C SER A 73 -3.10 19.84 -3.46
N HIS A 74 -1.92 20.38 -3.10
CA HIS A 74 -1.83 21.62 -2.34
C HIS A 74 -2.19 22.87 -3.16
N ARG A 75 -1.85 22.91 -4.46
CA ARG A 75 -1.99 24.14 -5.27
C ARG A 75 -3.25 24.21 -6.12
N PHE A 76 -3.77 23.08 -6.59
CA PHE A 76 -4.78 23.04 -7.66
C PHE A 76 -5.99 22.15 -7.37
N GLY A 77 -6.05 21.45 -6.22
CA GLY A 77 -7.12 20.52 -5.87
C GLY A 77 -7.11 19.23 -6.70
N LEU A 78 -8.12 18.37 -6.52
CA LEU A 78 -8.19 17.02 -7.11
C LEU A 78 -8.43 17.01 -8.64
N TYR A 79 -8.92 18.11 -9.22
CA TYR A 79 -9.36 18.14 -10.63
C TYR A 79 -8.23 18.16 -11.67
N TRP A 80 -6.97 18.35 -11.27
CA TRP A 80 -5.83 18.42 -12.21
C TRP A 80 -5.01 17.13 -12.35
N ILE A 81 -5.52 15.98 -11.87
CA ILE A 81 -4.98 14.61 -12.15
C ILE A 81 -4.86 14.34 -13.66
N ILE A 82 -5.56 15.13 -14.50
CA ILE A 82 -5.55 15.10 -15.96
C ILE A 82 -4.14 15.33 -16.55
N ILE A 83 -3.28 16.15 -15.93
CA ILE A 83 -1.94 16.48 -16.47
C ILE A 83 -0.90 15.39 -16.15
N GLY A 84 -1.04 14.67 -15.03
CA GLY A 84 -0.09 13.64 -14.59
C GLY A 84 -0.11 12.34 -15.40
N ARG A 85 -1.02 12.21 -16.38
CA ARG A 85 -1.29 10.95 -17.10
C ARG A 85 -0.65 10.81 -18.48
N ILE A 86 0.33 11.66 -18.80
CA ILE A 86 1.18 11.48 -20.00
C ILE A 86 2.21 10.32 -19.79
N GLY A 87 2.21 9.68 -18.62
CA GLY A 87 2.81 8.35 -18.41
C GLY A 87 1.99 7.51 -17.42
N THR A 88 1.71 6.25 -17.75
CA THR A 88 0.96 5.30 -16.90
C THR A 88 1.59 5.11 -15.52
N GLY A 89 2.92 5.16 -15.40
CA GLY A 89 3.62 5.10 -14.11
C GLY A 89 3.38 6.34 -13.23
N ILE A 90 3.38 7.55 -13.82
CA ILE A 90 3.12 8.82 -13.09
C ILE A 90 1.68 8.84 -12.58
N GLY A 91 0.73 8.41 -13.42
CA GLY A 91 -0.68 8.27 -13.03
C GLY A 91 -0.87 7.32 -11.84
N CYS A 92 -0.21 6.15 -11.84
CA CYS A 92 -0.29 5.20 -10.74
C CYS A 92 0.25 5.77 -9.42
N GLY A 93 1.36 6.52 -9.48
CA GLY A 93 1.96 7.15 -8.30
C GLY A 93 1.07 8.22 -7.66
N ILE A 94 0.42 9.04 -8.49
CA ILE A 94 -0.54 10.06 -8.03
C ILE A 94 -1.77 9.41 -7.40
N GLU A 95 -2.31 8.40 -8.08
CA GLU A 95 -3.55 7.73 -7.70
C GLU A 95 -3.44 6.95 -6.37
N GLY A 96 -2.31 6.28 -6.14
CA GLY A 96 -2.07 5.57 -4.87
C GLY A 96 -2.11 6.50 -3.65
N SER A 97 -1.53 7.70 -3.78
CA SER A 97 -1.48 8.69 -2.69
C SER A 97 -2.83 9.36 -2.43
N ILE A 98 -3.58 9.65 -3.50
CA ILE A 98 -4.86 10.37 -3.39
C ILE A 98 -5.98 9.47 -2.88
N HIS A 99 -5.97 8.19 -3.25
CA HIS A 99 -7.02 7.25 -2.86
C HIS A 99 -7.14 7.12 -1.34
N SER A 100 -6.04 6.85 -0.64
CA SER A 100 -6.04 6.70 0.83
C SER A 100 -6.50 7.98 1.52
N LEU A 101 -6.05 9.15 1.03
CA LEU A 101 -6.42 10.44 1.57
C LEU A 101 -7.92 10.71 1.42
N TYR A 102 -8.43 10.61 0.19
CA TYR A 102 -9.83 10.93 -0.09
C TYR A 102 -10.79 9.98 0.64
N VAL A 103 -10.49 8.67 0.68
CA VAL A 103 -11.31 7.70 1.42
C VAL A 103 -11.39 8.06 2.91
N CYS A 104 -10.29 8.51 3.51
CA CYS A 104 -10.28 8.92 4.92
C CYS A 104 -11.12 10.17 5.19
N GLU A 105 -11.20 11.07 4.22
CA GLU A 105 -12.00 12.30 4.30
C GLU A 105 -13.51 12.03 4.17
N ILE A 106 -13.92 11.17 3.22
CA ILE A 106 -15.34 10.95 2.89
C ILE A 106 -16.02 9.80 3.63
N VAL A 107 -15.26 8.86 4.20
CA VAL A 107 -15.82 7.69 4.89
C VAL A 107 -15.84 7.89 6.41
N SER A 108 -16.98 7.57 7.02
CA SER A 108 -17.17 7.59 8.47
C SER A 108 -16.18 6.69 9.21
N THR A 109 -15.71 7.13 10.38
CA THR A 109 -14.66 6.48 11.18
C THR A 109 -14.94 5.00 11.47
N LYS A 110 -16.19 4.64 11.77
CA LYS A 110 -16.64 3.25 12.04
C LYS A 110 -16.48 2.29 10.85
N ARG A 111 -16.50 2.81 9.61
CA ARG A 111 -16.48 2.03 8.37
C ARG A 111 -15.19 2.22 7.55
N ARG A 112 -14.28 3.09 7.99
CA ARG A 112 -13.10 3.50 7.22
C ARG A 112 -12.19 2.34 6.84
N GLY A 113 -11.88 1.43 7.77
CA GLY A 113 -10.96 0.30 7.54
C GLY A 113 -11.35 -0.57 6.33
N PRO A 114 -12.57 -1.13 6.28
CA PRO A 114 -13.04 -1.91 5.13
C PRO A 114 -13.05 -1.14 3.79
N PHE A 115 -13.45 0.14 3.79
CA PHE A 115 -13.47 0.95 2.57
C PHE A 115 -12.07 1.28 2.07
N ALA A 116 -11.13 1.62 2.96
CA ALA A 116 -9.73 1.82 2.62
C ALA A 116 -9.08 0.54 2.08
N SER A 117 -9.45 -0.61 2.65
CA SER A 117 -8.93 -1.92 2.23
C SER A 117 -9.55 -2.43 0.92
N SER A 118 -10.70 -1.88 0.51
CA SER A 118 -11.35 -2.23 -0.76
C SER A 118 -10.45 -1.91 -1.96
N GLY A 119 -9.63 -0.86 -1.87
CA GLY A 119 -8.63 -0.54 -2.90
C GLY A 119 -7.67 -1.70 -3.17
N ASN A 120 -7.15 -2.34 -2.12
CA ASN A 120 -6.21 -3.48 -2.27
C ASN A 120 -6.87 -4.72 -2.90
N LEU A 121 -8.15 -4.98 -2.61
CA LEU A 121 -8.91 -6.03 -3.27
C LEU A 121 -9.05 -5.76 -4.78
N ILE A 122 -9.33 -4.50 -5.13
CA ILE A 122 -9.51 -4.09 -6.52
C ILE A 122 -8.16 -4.09 -7.29
N ILE A 123 -7.05 -3.72 -6.65
CA ILE A 123 -5.70 -3.92 -7.20
C ILE A 123 -5.49 -5.40 -7.52
N ALA A 124 -5.79 -6.30 -6.58
CA ALA A 124 -5.62 -7.75 -6.79
C ALA A 124 -6.50 -8.28 -7.94
N LEU A 125 -7.74 -7.77 -8.09
CA LEU A 125 -8.59 -8.07 -9.24
C LEU A 125 -7.96 -7.60 -10.56
N GLY A 126 -7.36 -6.41 -10.58
CA GLY A 126 -6.61 -5.91 -11.74
C GLY A 126 -5.44 -6.82 -12.11
N VAL A 127 -4.66 -7.27 -11.12
CA VAL A 127 -3.54 -8.21 -11.33
C VAL A 127 -4.03 -9.53 -11.94
N VAL A 128 -5.10 -10.12 -11.42
CA VAL A 128 -5.70 -11.33 -12.00
C VAL A 128 -6.20 -11.08 -13.42
N GLY A 129 -6.85 -9.94 -13.66
CA GLY A 129 -7.37 -9.55 -14.96
C GLY A 129 -6.26 -9.49 -16.03
N ILE A 130 -5.14 -8.83 -15.73
CA ILE A 130 -4.04 -8.73 -16.69
C ILE A 130 -3.33 -10.08 -16.91
N TYR A 131 -3.25 -10.95 -15.89
CA TYR A 131 -2.71 -12.30 -16.06
C TYR A 131 -3.59 -13.18 -16.95
N LEU A 132 -4.92 -13.08 -16.83
CA LEU A 132 -5.84 -13.77 -17.73
C LEU A 132 -5.70 -13.27 -19.17
N ILE A 133 -5.70 -11.95 -19.36
CA ILE A 133 -5.53 -11.35 -20.69
C ILE A 133 -4.18 -11.74 -21.30
N GLY A 134 -3.12 -11.71 -20.49
CA GLY A 134 -1.77 -12.11 -20.89
C GLY A 134 -1.62 -13.57 -21.29
N SER A 135 -2.49 -14.46 -20.77
CA SER A 135 -2.49 -15.88 -21.13
C SER A 135 -3.10 -16.16 -22.50
N ILE A 136 -3.96 -15.26 -22.99
CA ILE A 136 -4.71 -15.41 -24.24
C ILE A 136 -4.11 -14.52 -25.33
N TRP A 137 -3.63 -13.32 -24.98
CA TRP A 137 -3.22 -12.29 -25.91
C TRP A 137 -1.75 -11.85 -25.74
N THR A 138 -1.25 -11.10 -26.73
CA THR A 138 0.13 -10.59 -26.76
C THR A 138 0.33 -9.38 -25.84
N TRP A 139 1.59 -9.12 -25.50
CA TRP A 139 1.99 -8.00 -24.64
C TRP A 139 1.52 -6.64 -25.20
N ARG A 140 1.45 -6.50 -26.53
CA ARG A 140 0.95 -5.28 -27.19
C ARG A 140 -0.52 -5.02 -26.88
N THR A 141 -1.36 -6.05 -26.98
CA THR A 141 -2.79 -5.96 -26.66
C THR A 141 -3.02 -5.79 -25.15
N SER A 142 -2.21 -6.43 -24.32
CA SER A 142 -2.22 -6.23 -22.86
C SER A 142 -1.87 -4.77 -22.49
N ALA A 143 -0.93 -4.14 -23.21
CA ALA A 143 -0.59 -2.73 -23.04
C ALA A 143 -1.75 -1.81 -23.44
N LEU A 144 -2.46 -2.13 -24.53
CA LEU A 144 -3.66 -1.39 -24.95
C LEU A 144 -4.77 -1.47 -23.89
N VAL A 145 -4.98 -2.63 -23.26
CA VAL A 145 -5.93 -2.78 -22.16
C VAL A 145 -5.57 -1.89 -20.97
N CYS A 146 -4.29 -1.85 -20.56
CA CYS A 146 -3.83 -0.94 -19.51
C CYS A 146 -4.07 0.54 -19.89
N GLY A 147 -3.84 0.91 -21.15
CA GLY A 147 -4.11 2.25 -21.67
C GLY A 147 -5.60 2.61 -21.63
N ILE A 148 -6.48 1.70 -22.07
CA ILE A 148 -7.94 1.89 -22.05
C ILE A 148 -8.45 1.98 -20.61
N SER A 149 -7.98 1.11 -19.70
CA SER A 149 -8.34 1.15 -18.28
C SER A 149 -7.91 2.47 -17.63
N SER A 150 -6.77 3.01 -18.03
CA SER A 150 -6.36 4.35 -17.60
C SER A 150 -7.36 5.41 -18.05
N LEU A 151 -7.81 5.40 -19.32
CA LEU A 151 -8.84 6.34 -19.78
C LEU A 151 -10.18 6.16 -19.05
N LEU A 152 -10.60 4.92 -18.78
CA LEU A 152 -11.85 4.67 -18.08
C LEU A 152 -11.82 5.15 -16.63
N SER A 153 -10.70 4.95 -15.93
CA SER A 153 -10.57 5.44 -14.56
C SER A 153 -10.56 6.98 -14.50
N LEU A 154 -10.08 7.65 -15.55
CA LEU A 154 -10.16 9.11 -15.66
C LEU A 154 -11.62 9.57 -15.73
N LEU A 155 -12.40 8.96 -16.63
CA LEU A 155 -13.82 9.28 -16.78
C LEU A 155 -14.60 9.06 -15.48
N ALA A 156 -14.31 7.99 -14.75
CA ALA A 156 -14.96 7.70 -13.46
C ALA A 156 -14.66 8.78 -12.41
N GLN A 157 -13.43 9.32 -12.40
CA GLN A 157 -13.01 10.34 -11.44
C GLN A 157 -13.56 11.74 -11.74
N CYS A 158 -13.93 12.04 -12.99
CA CYS A 158 -14.59 13.31 -13.33
C CYS A 158 -15.91 13.54 -12.59
N PHE A 159 -16.56 12.46 -12.12
CA PHE A 159 -17.82 12.52 -11.38
C PHE A 159 -17.62 12.57 -9.85
N LEU A 160 -16.38 12.52 -9.36
CA LEU A 160 -16.11 12.68 -7.94
C LEU A 160 -16.33 14.13 -7.51
N PRO A 161 -17.03 14.35 -6.40
CA PRO A 161 -17.17 15.69 -5.87
C PRO A 161 -15.86 16.14 -5.20
N GLU A 162 -15.67 17.45 -5.03
CA GLU A 162 -14.49 18.03 -4.39
C GLU A 162 -14.24 17.43 -2.99
N SER A 163 -13.01 17.46 -2.50
CA SER A 163 -12.75 17.09 -1.10
C SER A 163 -13.37 18.14 -0.17
N PRO A 164 -14.05 17.72 0.92
CA PRO A 164 -14.59 18.65 1.92
C PRO A 164 -13.48 19.48 2.59
N TYR A 165 -12.27 18.92 2.70
CA TYR A 165 -11.11 19.63 3.23
C TYR A 165 -10.63 20.73 2.31
N TRP A 166 -10.48 20.40 1.03
CA TRP A 166 -10.09 21.39 0.03
C TRP A 166 -11.10 22.54 -0.06
N LEU A 167 -12.40 22.24 0.06
CA LEU A 167 -13.45 23.25 0.11
C LEU A 167 -13.30 24.19 1.32
N LYS A 168 -13.02 23.65 2.50
CA LYS A 168 -12.74 24.43 3.72
C LYS A 168 -11.49 25.30 3.55
N GLN A 169 -10.39 24.74 3.05
CA GLN A 169 -9.13 25.47 2.85
C GLN A 169 -9.28 26.64 1.86
N ASN A 170 -10.13 26.50 0.84
CA ASN A 170 -10.43 27.55 -0.13
C ASN A 170 -11.58 28.48 0.30
N GLN A 171 -11.90 28.53 1.60
CA GLN A 171 -12.92 29.41 2.17
C GLN A 171 -14.34 29.19 1.61
N LYS A 172 -14.64 28.00 1.07
CA LYS A 172 -15.98 27.62 0.55
C LYS A 172 -16.76 26.81 1.58
N MET A 173 -16.96 27.36 2.77
CA MET A 173 -17.58 26.66 3.91
C MET A 173 -18.97 26.10 3.58
N ASP A 174 -19.85 26.89 2.98
CA ASP A 174 -21.22 26.45 2.64
C ASP A 174 -21.26 25.18 1.77
N LYS A 175 -20.28 25.01 0.88
CA LYS A 175 -20.17 23.81 0.03
C LYS A 175 -19.60 22.62 0.81
N ALA A 176 -18.64 22.86 1.70
CA ALA A 176 -18.08 21.83 2.57
C ALA A 176 -19.14 21.28 3.54
N GLU A 177 -19.93 22.15 4.18
CA GLU A 177 -20.99 21.75 5.11
C GLU A 177 -22.08 20.94 4.40
N ASN A 178 -22.55 21.42 3.24
CA ASN A 178 -23.54 20.70 2.44
C ASN A 178 -23.05 19.32 2.00
N MET A 179 -21.77 19.20 1.65
CA MET A 179 -21.15 17.93 1.28
C MET A 179 -21.05 16.98 2.48
N LEU A 180 -20.57 17.46 3.63
CA LEU A 180 -20.45 16.66 4.86
C LEU A 180 -21.83 16.18 5.33
N HIS A 181 -22.84 17.05 5.25
CA HIS A 181 -24.23 16.70 5.55
C HIS A 181 -24.76 15.60 4.60
N GLN A 182 -24.44 15.68 3.31
CA GLN A 182 -24.79 14.62 2.35
C GLN A 182 -24.07 13.30 2.58
N LEU A 183 -22.87 13.34 3.17
CA LEU A 183 -22.09 12.17 3.56
C LEU A 183 -22.44 11.66 4.96
N GLY A 184 -23.29 12.36 5.71
CA GLY A 184 -23.66 12.00 7.07
C GLY A 184 -22.53 12.16 8.09
N ILE A 185 -21.60 13.09 7.86
CA ILE A 185 -20.46 13.41 8.75
C ILE A 185 -20.73 14.78 9.40
N THR A 186 -20.56 14.91 10.72
CA THR A 186 -20.71 16.21 11.42
C THR A 186 -19.49 17.10 11.23
N LEU A 187 -19.67 18.42 11.30
CA LEU A 187 -18.55 19.37 11.17
C LEU A 187 -17.53 19.16 12.29
N GLU A 188 -17.98 18.95 13.52
CA GLU A 188 -17.11 18.68 14.68
C GLU A 188 -16.25 17.42 14.47
N GLU A 189 -16.82 16.32 13.94
CA GLU A 189 -16.06 15.08 13.59
C GLU A 189 -15.06 15.32 12.45
N PHE A 190 -15.25 16.38 11.67
CA PHE A 190 -14.37 16.76 10.56
C PHE A 190 -13.21 17.66 11.01
N GLU A 191 -13.44 18.59 11.95
CA GLU A 191 -12.43 19.54 12.42
C GLU A 191 -11.38 18.93 13.35
N SER A 192 -11.73 17.84 14.05
CA SER A 192 -10.85 17.15 15.00
C SER A 192 -9.74 16.30 14.36
N ARG A 193 -9.61 16.30 13.02
CA ARG A 193 -8.77 15.35 12.25
C ARG A 193 -7.30 15.78 12.03
N ASN A 194 -6.78 16.82 12.69
CA ASN A 194 -5.66 17.66 12.20
C ASN A 194 -4.23 17.50 12.86
N THR A 195 -3.59 16.34 13.12
CA THR A 195 -2.12 16.28 13.51
C THR A 195 -1.25 15.07 12.97
N PRO A 196 0.08 15.21 12.68
CA PRO A 196 0.93 14.24 11.91
C PRO A 196 1.69 13.15 12.68
N LYS A 197 1.92 11.98 12.02
CA LYS A 197 3.18 11.18 11.99
C LYS A 197 3.17 10.02 10.95
N GLN A 198 4.30 9.30 10.81
CA GLN A 198 4.90 8.78 9.56
C GLN A 198 5.23 7.24 9.56
N GLU A 199 5.58 6.67 8.37
CA GLU A 199 6.36 5.42 8.04
C GLU A 199 5.62 4.05 7.78
N SER A 200 6.09 2.98 7.06
CA SER A 200 7.28 2.58 6.22
C SER A 200 7.02 1.26 5.39
N TRP A 201 7.96 0.92 4.49
CA TRP A 201 8.15 -0.06 3.36
C TRP A 201 7.82 -1.58 3.44
N CYS A 202 7.58 -2.27 2.29
CA CYS A 202 8.17 -3.59 1.97
C CYS A 202 7.99 -4.15 0.53
N GLY A 203 8.89 -5.09 0.16
CA GLY A 203 9.12 -5.71 -1.16
C GLY A 203 8.06 -6.67 -1.75
N PHE A 204 6.78 -6.43 -1.47
CA PHE A 204 5.65 -7.14 -2.07
C PHE A 204 5.69 -7.15 -3.60
N ILE A 205 6.01 -5.99 -4.15
CA ILE A 205 5.79 -5.74 -5.57
C ILE A 205 6.86 -6.41 -6.42
N CYS A 206 8.05 -6.67 -5.86
CA CYS A 206 9.08 -7.50 -6.51
C CYS A 206 8.55 -8.91 -6.80
N ILE A 207 7.77 -9.47 -5.88
CA ILE A 207 7.20 -10.82 -6.02
C ILE A 207 6.13 -10.85 -7.12
N LEU A 208 5.30 -9.80 -7.24
CA LEU A 208 4.33 -9.68 -8.32
C LEU A 208 4.97 -9.41 -9.69
N SER A 209 6.01 -8.57 -9.72
CA SER A 209 6.71 -8.20 -10.96
C SER A 209 7.52 -9.37 -11.54
N TYR A 210 8.06 -10.24 -10.67
CA TYR A 210 8.84 -11.42 -11.06
C TYR A 210 8.12 -12.74 -10.79
N ALA A 211 6.79 -12.73 -10.66
CA ALA A 211 6.01 -13.92 -10.30
C ALA A 211 6.34 -15.11 -11.21
N VAL A 212 6.34 -14.93 -12.53
CA VAL A 212 6.67 -16.01 -13.48
C VAL A 212 8.08 -16.55 -13.26
N THR A 213 9.07 -15.67 -13.11
CA THR A 213 10.47 -16.04 -12.91
C THR A 213 10.66 -16.86 -11.63
N ILE A 214 10.06 -16.40 -10.52
CA ILE A 214 10.10 -17.07 -9.23
C ILE A 214 9.46 -18.46 -9.31
N MET A 215 8.33 -18.57 -10.01
CA MET A 215 7.60 -19.83 -10.09
C MET A 215 8.28 -20.85 -11.00
N ASN A 216 8.89 -20.43 -12.12
CA ASN A 216 9.67 -21.32 -12.98
C ASN A 216 10.89 -21.90 -12.26
N GLU A 217 11.52 -21.12 -11.38
CA GLU A 217 12.67 -21.55 -10.60
C GLU A 217 12.32 -22.46 -9.41
N SER A 218 11.03 -22.56 -9.04
CA SER A 218 10.55 -23.55 -8.05
C SER A 218 10.58 -25.00 -8.55
N GLY A 219 10.83 -25.20 -9.85
CA GLY A 219 11.01 -26.52 -10.46
C GLY A 219 9.71 -27.25 -10.82
N VAL A 220 8.54 -26.65 -10.58
CA VAL A 220 7.27 -27.19 -11.10
C VAL A 220 7.14 -26.81 -12.57
N GLN A 221 7.01 -27.80 -13.46
CA GLN A 221 6.74 -27.58 -14.88
C GLN A 221 5.30 -27.11 -15.10
N LEU A 222 5.00 -25.88 -14.71
CA LEU A 222 3.76 -25.20 -15.05
C LEU A 222 4.01 -24.26 -16.21
N ASN A 223 2.99 -24.07 -17.05
CA ASN A 223 3.01 -23.01 -18.04
C ASN A 223 3.11 -21.65 -17.31
N GLU A 224 4.01 -20.79 -17.79
CA GLU A 224 4.38 -19.49 -17.22
C GLU A 224 3.16 -18.63 -16.84
N TYR A 225 2.12 -18.65 -17.68
CA TYR A 225 0.88 -17.91 -17.44
C TYR A 225 0.01 -18.51 -16.33
N HIS A 226 0.00 -19.84 -16.19
CA HIS A 226 -0.75 -20.50 -15.13
C HIS A 226 -0.07 -20.23 -13.77
N ALA A 227 1.26 -20.15 -13.75
CA ALA A 227 2.01 -19.78 -12.56
C ALA A 227 1.71 -18.35 -12.10
N ALA A 228 1.72 -17.37 -13.01
CA ALA A 228 1.30 -15.99 -12.70
C ALA A 228 -0.15 -15.95 -12.21
N LEU A 229 -1.06 -16.64 -12.90
CA LEU A 229 -2.48 -16.66 -12.55
C LEU A 229 -2.72 -17.21 -11.13
N THR A 230 -2.03 -18.29 -10.72
CA THR A 230 -2.15 -18.81 -9.36
C THR A 230 -1.70 -17.79 -8.32
N VAL A 231 -0.59 -17.08 -8.57
CA VAL A 231 -0.12 -15.99 -7.68
C VAL A 231 -1.16 -14.88 -7.57
N GLY A 232 -1.76 -14.47 -8.69
CA GLY A 232 -2.81 -13.47 -8.72
C GLY A 232 -4.06 -13.89 -7.94
N VAL A 233 -4.52 -15.13 -8.12
CA VAL A 233 -5.70 -15.68 -7.42
C VAL A 233 -5.45 -15.79 -5.92
N VAL A 234 -4.27 -16.26 -5.51
CA VAL A 234 -3.90 -16.33 -4.09
C VAL A 234 -3.86 -14.93 -3.48
N HIS A 235 -3.31 -13.94 -4.20
CA HIS A 235 -3.32 -12.55 -3.76
C HIS A 235 -4.76 -11.99 -3.65
N LEU A 236 -5.63 -12.28 -4.60
CA LEU A 236 -7.04 -11.86 -4.54
C LEU A 236 -7.76 -12.42 -3.30
N LEU A 237 -7.58 -13.72 -3.04
CA LEU A 237 -8.13 -14.37 -1.85
C LEU A 237 -7.55 -13.76 -0.56
N ALA A 238 -6.24 -13.50 -0.55
CA ALA A 238 -5.57 -12.88 0.59
C ALA A 238 -6.09 -11.47 0.87
N SER A 239 -6.33 -10.66 -0.16
CA SER A 239 -6.89 -9.31 0.00
C SER A 239 -8.33 -9.35 0.54
N GLY A 240 -9.14 -10.33 0.13
CA GLY A 240 -10.48 -10.55 0.69
C GLY A 240 -10.44 -10.94 2.17
N LEU A 241 -9.55 -11.86 2.53
CA LEU A 241 -9.30 -12.24 3.92
C LEU A 241 -8.78 -11.06 4.76
N GLY A 242 -7.96 -10.20 4.16
CA GLY A 242 -7.43 -9.00 4.82
C GLY A 242 -8.53 -8.01 5.22
N ILE A 243 -9.53 -7.79 4.35
CA ILE A 243 -10.70 -6.95 4.68
C ILE A 243 -11.46 -7.52 5.89
N TYR A 244 -11.72 -8.82 5.89
CA TYR A 244 -12.37 -9.50 7.01
C TYR A 244 -11.52 -9.42 8.29
N GLY A 245 -10.20 -9.63 8.15
CA GLY A 245 -9.24 -9.58 9.23
C GLY A 245 -9.16 -8.20 9.90
N LEU A 246 -9.15 -7.13 9.10
CA LEU A 246 -9.14 -5.75 9.61
C LEU A 246 -10.45 -5.37 10.30
N HIS A 247 -11.58 -5.96 9.91
CA HIS A 247 -12.85 -5.79 10.60
C HIS A 247 -12.87 -6.49 11.96
N GLN A 248 -12.31 -7.71 12.06
CA GLN A 248 -12.41 -8.53 13.27
C GLN A 248 -11.25 -8.35 14.26
N PHE A 249 -10.01 -8.27 13.77
CA PHE A 249 -8.82 -8.23 14.61
C PHE A 249 -8.25 -6.83 14.78
N LYS A 250 -7.44 -6.66 15.83
CA LYS A 250 -6.64 -5.46 16.09
C LYS A 250 -5.49 -5.38 15.08
N ARG A 251 -5.14 -4.16 14.64
CA ARG A 251 -4.16 -3.95 13.56
C ARG A 251 -2.76 -4.35 13.99
N ARG A 252 -2.37 -4.08 15.23
CA ARG A 252 -1.04 -4.47 15.75
C ARG A 252 -0.89 -5.99 15.83
N THR A 253 -1.95 -6.70 16.18
CA THR A 253 -1.96 -8.17 16.23
C THR A 253 -1.85 -8.77 14.83
N LEU A 254 -2.56 -8.19 13.85
CA LEU A 254 -2.50 -8.64 12.46
C LEU A 254 -1.11 -8.37 11.84
N LEU A 255 -0.49 -7.23 12.17
CA LEU A 255 0.86 -6.90 11.75
C LEU A 255 1.89 -7.86 12.36
N LEU A 256 1.86 -8.09 13.67
CA LEU A 256 2.79 -8.98 14.37
C LEU A 256 2.66 -10.44 13.94
N THR A 257 1.43 -10.92 13.74
CA THR A 257 1.22 -12.30 13.27
C THR A 257 1.72 -12.47 11.84
N SER A 258 1.50 -11.49 10.96
CA SER A 258 2.01 -11.55 9.59
C SER A 258 3.53 -11.50 9.51
N THR A 259 4.20 -10.69 10.35
CA THR A 259 5.67 -10.61 10.36
C THR A 259 6.30 -11.90 10.85
N ALA A 260 5.77 -12.47 11.93
CA ALA A 260 6.24 -13.74 12.47
C ALA A 260 6.03 -14.90 11.48
N LEU A 261 4.87 -14.98 10.83
CA LEU A 261 4.57 -16.01 9.85
C LEU A 261 5.41 -15.86 8.58
N CYS A 262 5.63 -14.63 8.07
CA CYS A 262 6.54 -14.39 6.94
C CYS A 262 7.98 -14.79 7.26
N ALA A 263 8.47 -14.49 8.48
CA ALA A 263 9.78 -14.93 8.95
C ALA A 263 9.89 -16.45 8.94
N LEU A 264 8.90 -17.13 9.51
CA LEU A 264 8.86 -18.58 9.61
C LEU A 264 8.81 -19.24 8.23
N LEU A 265 7.96 -18.75 7.32
CA LEU A 265 7.85 -19.26 5.96
C LEU A 265 9.16 -19.05 5.16
N SER A 266 9.81 -17.90 5.34
CA SER A 266 11.12 -17.66 4.71
C SER A 266 12.21 -18.59 5.22
N LEU A 267 12.20 -18.92 6.52
CA LEU A 267 13.11 -19.88 7.13
C LEU A 267 12.81 -21.31 6.64
N CYS A 268 11.53 -21.69 6.53
CA CYS A 268 11.13 -22.98 5.98
C CYS A 268 11.60 -23.17 4.54
N LEU A 269 11.48 -22.14 3.69
CA LEU A 269 12.00 -22.14 2.31
C LEU A 269 13.53 -22.32 2.25
N PHE A 270 14.25 -21.70 3.19
CA PHE A 270 15.69 -21.84 3.28
C PHE A 270 16.10 -23.26 3.72
N LEU A 271 15.43 -23.80 4.74
CA LEU A 271 15.69 -25.14 5.25
C LEU A 271 15.34 -26.24 4.24
N GLU A 272 14.24 -26.09 3.48
CA GLU A 272 13.83 -27.03 2.43
C GLU A 272 14.92 -27.18 1.36
N LYS A 273 15.47 -26.07 0.86
CA LYS A 273 16.59 -26.11 -0.08
C LYS A 273 17.85 -26.73 0.53
N HIS A 274 18.14 -26.46 1.82
CA HIS A 274 19.32 -27.02 2.48
C HIS A 274 19.19 -28.54 2.76
N LEU A 275 17.98 -29.00 3.05
CA LEU A 275 17.64 -30.41 3.25
C LEU A 275 17.55 -31.20 1.93
N ASN A 276 17.67 -30.52 0.79
CA ASN A 276 17.72 -31.09 -0.57
C ASN A 276 16.55 -32.05 -0.85
N THR A 277 15.35 -31.67 -0.42
CA THR A 277 14.13 -32.41 -0.70
C THR A 277 13.87 -32.39 -2.21
N LYS A 278 13.79 -33.57 -2.85
CA LYS A 278 13.54 -33.70 -4.30
C LYS A 278 12.10 -33.32 -4.73
N ASN A 279 11.29 -32.77 -3.83
CA ASN A 279 9.86 -32.50 -4.06
C ASN A 279 9.63 -31.05 -4.48
N SER A 280 9.52 -30.79 -5.78
CA SER A 280 9.29 -29.45 -6.36
C SER A 280 8.00 -28.76 -5.92
N TRP A 281 7.03 -29.50 -5.36
CA TRP A 281 5.76 -28.93 -4.87
C TRP A 281 5.86 -28.21 -3.53
N ILE A 282 6.85 -28.55 -2.69
CA ILE A 282 7.02 -27.94 -1.37
C ILE A 282 7.39 -26.45 -1.48
N PRO A 283 8.44 -26.05 -2.22
CA PRO A 283 8.80 -24.63 -2.36
C PRO A 283 7.69 -23.83 -3.04
N TYR A 284 6.97 -24.44 -3.99
CA TYR A 284 5.80 -23.83 -4.65
C TYR A 284 4.71 -23.43 -3.63
N ILE A 285 4.28 -24.35 -2.78
CA ILE A 285 3.23 -24.11 -1.78
C ILE A 285 3.70 -23.08 -0.74
N LEU A 286 4.97 -23.16 -0.32
CA LEU A 286 5.55 -22.23 0.65
C LEU A 286 5.63 -20.78 0.12
N ILE A 287 5.97 -20.60 -1.16
CA ILE A 287 5.96 -19.27 -1.81
C ILE A 287 4.52 -18.71 -1.86
N LEU A 288 3.53 -19.54 -2.22
CA LEU A 288 2.13 -19.11 -2.23
C LEU A 288 1.63 -18.76 -0.82
N ALA A 289 1.99 -19.56 0.18
CA ALA A 289 1.66 -19.28 1.59
C ALA A 289 2.31 -17.97 2.06
N PHE A 290 3.56 -17.70 1.64
CA PHE A 290 4.25 -16.44 1.96
C PHE A 290 3.49 -15.24 1.39
N ILE A 291 3.09 -15.31 0.13
CA ILE A 291 2.30 -14.24 -0.53
C ILE A 291 0.98 -14.00 0.20
N LEU A 292 0.29 -15.07 0.60
CA LEU A 292 -0.99 -14.99 1.32
C LEU A 292 -0.83 -14.31 2.68
N VAL A 293 0.11 -14.76 3.50
CA VAL A 293 0.35 -14.20 4.84
C VAL A 293 0.78 -12.73 4.74
N TYR A 294 1.67 -12.44 3.80
CA TYR A 294 2.19 -11.10 3.61
C TYR A 294 1.08 -10.11 3.22
N ALA A 295 0.24 -10.46 2.23
CA ALA A 295 -0.82 -9.58 1.74
C ALA A 295 -1.87 -9.25 2.82
N ASN A 296 -2.11 -10.16 3.76
CA ASN A 296 -3.05 -9.94 4.85
C ASN A 296 -2.56 -8.94 5.89
N GLY A 297 -1.24 -8.79 6.11
CA GLY A 297 -0.70 -7.89 7.15
C GLY A 297 0.20 -6.80 6.60
N LEU A 298 1.48 -7.14 6.36
CA LEU A 298 2.50 -6.19 5.89
C LEU A 298 2.15 -5.53 4.55
N GLY A 299 1.35 -6.19 3.70
CA GLY A 299 0.95 -5.65 2.41
C GLY A 299 -0.17 -4.61 2.48
N SER A 300 -1.13 -4.75 3.39
CA SER A 300 -2.36 -3.94 3.40
C SER A 300 -2.38 -2.87 4.50
N ILE A 301 -1.85 -3.19 5.69
CA ILE A 301 -1.91 -2.31 6.86
C ILE A 301 -1.18 -0.97 6.63
N PRO A 302 0.05 -0.91 6.06
CA PRO A 302 0.74 0.35 5.87
C PRO A 302 -0.04 1.35 4.98
N TRP A 303 -0.75 0.85 3.95
CA TRP A 303 -1.58 1.69 3.08
C TRP A 303 -2.80 2.27 3.79
N VAL A 304 -3.39 1.52 4.72
CA VAL A 304 -4.50 2.02 5.54
C VAL A 304 -3.98 3.04 6.57
N LEU A 305 -2.80 2.79 7.17
CA LEU A 305 -2.17 3.72 8.11
C LEU A 305 -1.77 5.04 7.44
N LEU A 306 -1.34 5.03 6.17
CA LEU A 306 -1.00 6.25 5.43
C LEU A 306 -2.14 7.28 5.41
N GLY A 307 -3.40 6.85 5.38
CA GLY A 307 -4.55 7.76 5.42
C GLY A 307 -4.98 8.18 6.84
N GLU A 308 -4.48 7.51 7.87
CA GLU A 308 -4.92 7.71 9.26
C GLU A 308 -3.86 8.35 10.16
N LEU A 309 -2.59 8.27 9.78
CA LEU A 309 -1.45 8.69 10.61
C LEU A 309 -1.07 10.17 10.37
N PHE A 310 -1.42 10.73 9.22
CA PHE A 310 -1.05 12.09 8.84
C PHE A 310 -2.13 13.12 9.20
N PRO A 311 -1.72 14.37 9.54
CA PRO A 311 -2.66 15.46 9.80
C PRO A 311 -3.31 15.86 8.49
N VAL A 312 -4.53 16.35 8.51
CA VAL A 312 -5.10 16.85 7.25
C VAL A 312 -4.26 18.01 6.66
N ASP A 313 -3.64 18.85 7.48
CA ASP A 313 -2.87 20.04 7.04
C ASP A 313 -1.57 19.75 6.26
N VAL A 314 -0.90 18.63 6.53
CA VAL A 314 0.26 18.18 5.74
C VAL A 314 0.07 16.79 5.14
N SER A 315 -1.15 16.29 5.11
CA SER A 315 -1.49 14.93 4.67
C SER A 315 -1.06 14.67 3.24
N ALA A 316 -1.43 15.57 2.32
CA ALA A 316 -1.07 15.41 0.91
C ALA A 316 0.45 15.39 0.70
N PHE A 317 1.19 16.25 1.40
CA PHE A 317 2.64 16.30 1.31
C PHE A 317 3.32 15.10 1.99
N GLY A 318 2.87 14.73 3.18
CA GLY A 318 3.37 13.60 3.95
C GLY A 318 3.13 12.26 3.26
N VAL A 319 1.91 12.03 2.76
CA VAL A 319 1.55 10.84 1.98
C VAL A 319 2.33 10.81 0.66
N GLY A 320 2.47 11.92 -0.06
CA GLY A 320 3.27 11.99 -1.28
C GLY A 320 4.77 11.68 -1.04
N LEU A 321 5.34 12.19 0.05
CA LEU A 321 6.73 11.92 0.41
C LEU A 321 6.93 10.46 0.85
N THR A 322 6.06 9.93 1.70
CA THR A 322 6.18 8.53 2.16
C THR A 322 5.95 7.54 1.02
N THR A 323 5.07 7.83 0.08
CA THR A 323 4.88 6.99 -1.12
C THR A 323 6.06 7.10 -2.09
N CYS A 324 6.67 8.27 -2.26
CA CYS A 324 7.93 8.42 -2.99
C CYS A 324 9.04 7.57 -2.37
N VAL A 325 9.16 7.68 -1.05
CA VAL A 325 9.99 6.84 -0.17
C VAL A 325 9.30 5.49 0.06
N ALA A 326 8.47 4.98 -0.83
CA ALA A 326 8.03 3.58 -0.84
C ALA A 326 8.35 2.97 -2.21
N TYR A 327 8.08 3.75 -3.26
CA TYR A 327 8.45 3.45 -4.63
C TYR A 327 9.97 3.48 -4.87
N GLY A 328 10.74 4.25 -4.08
CA GLY A 328 12.21 4.28 -4.13
C GLY A 328 12.89 2.93 -3.84
N PHE A 329 12.68 2.35 -2.66
CA PHE A 329 13.19 1.00 -2.35
C PHE A 329 12.47 -0.07 -3.16
N MET A 330 11.23 0.12 -3.60
CA MET A 330 10.62 -0.79 -4.57
C MET A 330 11.45 -0.85 -5.86
N PHE A 331 11.85 0.30 -6.40
CA PHE A 331 12.76 0.37 -7.54
C PHE A 331 14.10 -0.33 -7.25
N LEU A 332 14.72 -0.04 -6.08
CA LEU A 332 15.98 -0.68 -5.69
C LEU A 332 15.85 -2.20 -5.57
N ALA A 333 14.76 -2.69 -5.01
CA ALA A 333 14.52 -4.12 -4.82
C ALA A 333 14.24 -4.84 -6.15
N ILE A 334 13.53 -4.20 -7.10
CA ILE A 334 13.30 -4.75 -8.45
C ILE A 334 14.61 -4.85 -9.22
N GLN A 335 15.50 -3.87 -9.06
CA GLN A 335 16.79 -3.83 -9.73
C GLN A 335 17.82 -4.78 -9.10
N SER A 336 17.79 -4.95 -7.78
CA SER A 336 18.71 -5.86 -7.09
C SER A 336 18.33 -7.34 -7.29
N PHE A 337 17.05 -7.63 -7.57
CA PHE A 337 16.54 -9.00 -7.66
C PHE A 337 17.32 -9.90 -8.65
N PRO A 338 17.58 -9.52 -9.92
CA PRO A 338 18.30 -10.39 -10.86
C PRO A 338 19.75 -10.68 -10.44
N TRP A 339 20.43 -9.67 -9.88
CA TRP A 339 21.80 -9.83 -9.37
C TRP A 339 21.84 -10.78 -8.16
N MET A 340 20.91 -10.60 -7.22
CA MET A 340 20.78 -11.48 -6.06
C MET A 340 20.41 -12.92 -6.49
N ASN A 341 19.55 -13.05 -7.50
CA ASN A 341 19.10 -14.36 -7.96
C ASN A 341 20.23 -15.15 -8.60
N ARG A 342 21.06 -14.49 -9.42
CA ARG A 342 22.23 -15.13 -10.05
C ARG A 342 23.28 -15.60 -9.02
N LEU A 343 23.46 -14.86 -7.93
CA LEU A 343 24.51 -15.15 -6.93
C LEU A 343 24.07 -16.13 -5.85
N PHE A 344 22.83 -16.00 -5.37
CA PHE A 344 22.36 -16.67 -4.16
C PHE A 344 21.17 -17.62 -4.42
N GLY A 345 20.45 -17.43 -5.52
CA GLY A 345 19.21 -18.14 -5.85
C GLY A 345 18.04 -17.80 -4.92
N LEU A 346 16.83 -18.24 -5.30
CA LEU A 346 15.58 -17.85 -4.65
C LEU A 346 15.54 -18.01 -3.12
N SER A 347 15.95 -19.15 -2.56
CA SER A 347 15.74 -19.39 -1.13
C SER A 347 16.47 -18.41 -0.23
N ILE A 348 17.64 -17.90 -0.66
CA ILE A 348 18.38 -16.88 0.09
C ILE A 348 17.72 -15.51 -0.10
N ILE A 349 17.18 -15.21 -1.28
CA ILE A 349 16.43 -13.97 -1.53
C ILE A 349 15.21 -13.88 -0.61
N PHE A 350 14.41 -14.96 -0.52
CA PHE A 350 13.26 -15.00 0.36
C PHE A 350 13.64 -14.89 1.84
N LEU A 351 14.78 -15.46 2.25
CA LEU A 351 15.32 -15.29 3.60
C LEU A 351 15.68 -13.83 3.88
N ILE A 352 16.38 -13.16 2.96
CA ILE A 352 16.73 -11.74 3.08
C ILE A 352 15.47 -10.88 3.19
N TYR A 353 14.49 -11.08 2.31
CA TYR A 353 13.21 -10.35 2.38
C TYR A 353 12.42 -10.68 3.64
N GLY A 354 12.48 -11.92 4.13
CA GLY A 354 11.90 -12.32 5.41
C GLY A 354 12.53 -11.59 6.60
N ILE A 355 13.86 -11.48 6.64
CA ILE A 355 14.59 -10.76 7.70
C ILE A 355 14.28 -9.27 7.66
N PHE A 356 14.39 -8.64 6.49
CA PHE A 356 14.07 -7.21 6.33
C PHE A 356 12.60 -6.92 6.65
N GLY A 357 11.67 -7.76 6.20
CA GLY A 357 10.24 -7.64 6.49
C GLY A 357 9.92 -7.83 7.98
N SER A 358 10.60 -8.76 8.64
CA SER A 358 10.45 -8.99 10.09
C SER A 358 10.99 -7.81 10.90
N PHE A 359 12.14 -7.26 10.49
CA PHE A 359 12.74 -6.10 11.12
C PHE A 359 11.85 -4.86 10.95
N GLY A 360 11.44 -4.54 9.71
CA GLY A 360 10.54 -3.43 9.42
C GLY A 360 9.19 -3.56 10.12
N GLY A 361 8.61 -4.75 10.12
CA GLY A 361 7.36 -5.01 10.83
C GLY A 361 7.49 -4.95 12.36
N SER A 362 8.62 -5.36 12.93
CA SER A 362 8.87 -5.20 14.37
C SER A 362 8.96 -3.73 14.76
N ILE A 363 9.65 -2.92 13.96
CA ILE A 363 9.71 -1.46 14.12
C ILE A 363 8.31 -0.86 14.05
N LEU A 364 7.51 -1.24 13.04
CA LEU A 364 6.12 -0.79 12.91
C LEU A 364 5.28 -1.19 14.13
N TYR A 365 5.47 -2.38 14.69
CA TYR A 365 4.75 -2.79 15.90
C TYR A 365 5.02 -1.88 17.11
N PHE A 366 6.25 -1.40 17.29
CA PHE A 366 6.62 -0.51 18.40
C PHE A 366 6.22 0.95 18.16
N LEU A 367 6.33 1.41 16.92
CA LEU A 367 6.01 2.80 16.53
C LEU A 367 4.51 3.03 16.44
N VAL A 368 3.76 2.09 15.86
CA VAL A 368 2.34 2.28 15.53
C VAL A 368 1.47 1.97 16.74
N PRO A 369 0.70 2.95 17.27
CA PRO A 369 -0.32 2.70 18.28
C PRO A 369 -1.49 1.90 17.68
N GLU A 370 -2.30 1.25 18.53
CA GLU A 370 -3.47 0.54 18.01
C GLU A 370 -4.52 1.57 17.55
N THR A 371 -4.85 1.60 16.26
CA THR A 371 -5.80 2.58 15.69
C THR A 371 -7.21 2.05 15.50
N LYS A 372 -7.47 0.76 15.78
CA LYS A 372 -8.79 0.18 15.53
C LYS A 372 -9.84 0.72 16.49
N GLY A 373 -10.91 1.28 15.91
CA GLY A 373 -12.13 1.66 16.62
C GLY A 373 -11.97 2.90 17.49
N LEU A 374 -10.79 3.52 17.48
CA LEU A 374 -10.54 4.80 18.09
C LEU A 374 -10.97 5.92 17.13
N HIS A 375 -11.49 6.99 17.70
CA HIS A 375 -11.59 8.24 16.97
C HIS A 375 -10.19 8.80 16.70
N LEU A 376 -10.02 9.57 15.62
CA LEU A 376 -8.73 10.19 15.28
C LEU A 376 -8.19 11.04 16.45
N ASP A 377 -9.09 11.65 17.22
CA ASP A 377 -8.86 12.47 18.41
C ASP A 377 -8.26 11.64 19.57
N GLU A 378 -8.75 10.43 19.79
CA GLU A 378 -8.22 9.52 20.82
C GLU A 378 -6.84 8.99 20.42
N ILE A 379 -6.60 8.78 19.12
CA ILE A 379 -5.28 8.43 18.59
C ILE A 379 -4.31 9.60 18.80
N GLU A 380 -4.77 10.84 18.61
CA GLU A 380 -4.01 12.06 18.87
C GLU A 380 -3.61 12.22 20.34
N GLU A 381 -4.55 12.09 21.28
CA GLU A 381 -4.26 12.15 22.72
C GLU A 381 -3.28 11.06 23.16
N MET A 382 -3.46 9.83 22.66
CA MET A 382 -2.53 8.73 22.93
C MET A 382 -1.12 9.02 22.41
N LEU A 383 -0.98 9.67 21.26
CA LEU A 383 0.30 9.99 20.66
C LEU A 383 0.98 11.21 21.32
N ASN A 384 0.21 12.23 21.70
CA ASN A 384 0.72 13.40 22.42
C ASN A 384 1.15 13.03 23.84
N SER A 385 0.38 12.22 24.56
CA SER A 385 0.76 11.66 25.87
C SER A 385 2.07 10.87 25.81
N LYS A 386 2.31 10.13 24.71
CA LYS A 386 3.56 9.39 24.49
C LYS A 386 4.74 10.33 24.20
N LYS A 387 4.52 11.44 23.48
CA LYS A 387 5.53 12.47 23.20
C LYS A 387 5.95 13.20 24.48
N ASP A 388 4.98 13.52 25.34
CA ASP A 388 5.23 14.18 26.63
C ASP A 388 5.95 13.26 27.61
N LYS A 389 5.63 11.96 27.62
CA LYS A 389 6.41 10.95 28.34
C LYS A 389 7.86 10.86 27.87
N ILE A 390 8.10 10.77 26.56
CA ILE A 390 9.46 10.70 26.00
C ILE A 390 10.26 11.97 26.33
N LYS A 391 9.61 13.14 26.29
CA LYS A 391 10.25 14.42 26.63
C LYS A 391 10.63 14.49 28.12
N ASN A 392 9.72 14.09 29.00
CA ASN A 392 10.00 14.01 30.44
C ASN A 392 11.10 12.99 30.76
N ASP A 393 11.09 11.81 30.12
CA ASP A 393 12.13 10.79 30.32
C ASP A 393 13.50 11.27 29.80
N SER A 394 13.55 12.00 28.67
CA SER A 394 14.80 12.60 28.18
C SER A 394 15.32 13.73 29.08
N GLU A 395 14.45 14.58 29.62
CA GLU A 395 14.84 15.64 30.57
C GLU A 395 15.33 15.04 31.90
N VAL A 396 14.74 13.93 32.36
CA VAL A 396 15.21 13.19 33.54
C VAL A 396 16.58 12.56 33.30
N VAL A 397 16.82 11.95 32.13
CA VAL A 397 18.12 11.39 31.77
C VAL A 397 19.20 12.47 31.62
N ASP A 398 18.87 13.63 31.05
CA ASP A 398 19.79 14.77 30.97
C ASP A 398 20.06 15.42 32.33
N THR A 399 19.09 15.43 33.24
CA THR A 399 19.26 15.91 34.62
C THR A 399 20.18 14.98 35.42
N ILE A 400 20.09 13.66 35.19
CA ILE A 400 20.95 12.64 35.81
C ILE A 400 22.37 12.69 35.21
N SER A 401 22.50 12.89 33.89
CA SER A 401 23.81 12.91 33.20
C SER A 401 24.62 14.20 33.44
N THR A 402 23.95 15.33 33.66
CA THR A 402 24.59 16.63 33.93
C THR A 402 24.91 16.86 35.41
N GLY A 403 24.62 15.88 36.29
CA GLY A 403 24.95 15.96 37.71
C GLY A 403 24.21 17.07 38.48
N LYS A 404 23.16 17.67 37.91
CA LYS A 404 22.34 18.69 38.57
C LYS A 404 21.20 18.03 39.34
N VAL A 405 21.54 17.18 40.31
CA VAL A 405 20.57 16.75 41.31
C VAL A 405 20.50 17.85 42.38
N ASN A 406 19.66 18.86 42.18
CA ASN A 406 19.24 19.72 43.28
C ASN A 406 18.24 18.92 44.13
N ILE A 407 18.77 18.15 45.06
CA ILE A 407 17.98 17.60 46.16
C ILE A 407 17.61 18.77 47.07
N ALA A 408 16.50 19.45 46.75
CA ALA A 408 15.80 20.26 47.73
C ALA A 408 15.08 19.29 48.68
N PHE A 409 15.80 18.78 49.67
CA PHE A 409 15.17 18.46 50.94
C PHE A 409 14.77 19.80 51.56
N GLU A 410 13.51 20.18 51.40
CA GLU A 410 12.91 21.22 52.23
C GLU A 410 11.97 20.55 53.24
N ASN A 411 12.28 20.83 54.49
CA ASN A 411 11.78 20.21 55.70
C ASN A 411 10.33 20.60 56.00
N ALA A 412 9.47 19.62 56.28
CA ALA A 412 8.52 19.58 57.41
C ALA A 412 7.70 18.29 57.37
#